data_AF-A0A0C9U1G4-F1
#
_entry.id   AF-A0A0C9U1G4-F1
#
_cell.length_a   1.000
_cell.length_b   1.000
_cell.length_c   1.000
_cell.angle_alpha   90.00
_cell.angle_beta   90.00
_cell.angle_gamma   90.00
#
_symmetry.space_group_name_H-M   'P 1'
#
loop_
_entity.id
_entity.type
_entity.pdbx_description
1 polymer ?
#
loop_
_entity_poly.entity_id
_entity_poly.type
_entity_poly.pdbx_seq_one_letter_code
_entity_poly.pdbx_strand_id
1 'polypeptide(L)'
;KTIGTLRWFCCVEKSGVRLSPLDNLLHYPSRQSPIEGFSSHEITITNYQGEAREYLKKLISLMGATFTPNMSGRNTAVVAAHKTGTKTAKAEEWSLPVVTHRWLEDCFVEWRNLTPAQQKYIDYADGINYSVLVGTRGVG
;
A
#
# COMPACT_ATOMS: atom_id res chain seq x y z
N LYS A 1 -4.96 -41.80 -4.35
CA LYS A 1 -5.55 -40.71 -3.55
C LYS A 1 -4.56 -39.56 -3.44
N THR A 2 -4.70 -38.51 -4.26
CA THR A 2 -4.17 -37.17 -3.97
C THR A 2 -5.04 -36.19 -4.74
N ILE A 3 -5.97 -35.54 -4.03
CA ILE A 3 -6.77 -34.43 -4.54
C ILE A 3 -5.86 -33.20 -4.40
N GLY A 4 -5.25 -32.78 -5.50
CA GLY A 4 -4.51 -31.52 -5.59
C GLY A 4 -5.44 -30.45 -6.14
N THR A 5 -5.76 -29.48 -5.30
CA THR A 5 -6.70 -28.38 -5.54
C THR A 5 -6.31 -27.55 -6.77
N LEU A 6 -7.10 -27.65 -7.84
CA LEU A 6 -6.98 -26.85 -9.07
C LEU A 6 -7.27 -25.37 -8.81
N ARG A 7 -6.24 -24.53 -8.68
CA ARG A 7 -6.39 -23.06 -8.80
C ARG A 7 -5.14 -22.33 -9.28
N TRP A 8 -4.50 -22.85 -10.34
CA TRP A 8 -3.36 -22.17 -10.98
C TRP A 8 -3.49 -22.02 -12.51
N PHE A 9 -4.64 -22.30 -13.13
CA PHE A 9 -4.72 -22.35 -14.60
C PHE A 9 -5.35 -21.15 -15.31
N CYS A 10 -5.71 -20.03 -14.65
CA CYS A 10 -6.56 -19.01 -15.33
C CYS A 10 -5.96 -17.62 -15.56
N CYS A 11 -4.63 -17.46 -15.71
CA CYS A 11 -4.09 -16.12 -16.01
C CYS A 11 -2.85 -16.08 -16.92
N VAL A 12 -2.58 -17.11 -17.72
CA VAL A 12 -1.45 -17.13 -18.67
C VAL A 12 -1.88 -17.45 -20.11
N GLU A 13 -3.17 -17.33 -20.45
CA GLU A 13 -3.64 -17.75 -21.79
C GLU A 13 -4.25 -16.65 -22.66
N LYS A 14 -4.04 -15.35 -22.36
CA LYS A 14 -4.54 -14.27 -23.24
C LYS A 14 -3.55 -13.22 -23.75
N SER A 15 -2.28 -13.25 -23.35
CA SER A 15 -1.29 -12.36 -23.95
C SER A 15 0.03 -13.08 -24.13
N GLY A 16 0.29 -13.50 -25.38
CA GLY A 16 1.56 -14.10 -25.80
C GLY A 16 2.70 -13.08 -25.84
N VAL A 17 3.03 -12.50 -24.69
CA VAL A 17 4.21 -11.62 -24.55
C VAL A 17 5.01 -12.13 -23.37
N ARG A 18 6.18 -12.71 -23.67
CA ARG A 18 7.15 -13.15 -22.69
C ARG A 18 7.91 -11.92 -22.19
N LEU A 19 7.31 -11.20 -21.24
CA LEU A 19 8.00 -10.14 -20.51
C LEU A 19 8.53 -10.72 -19.20
N SER A 20 9.82 -10.55 -18.95
CA SER A 20 10.46 -10.99 -17.71
C SER A 20 9.81 -10.30 -16.50
N PRO A 21 9.57 -11.00 -15.38
CA PRO A 21 8.69 -10.55 -14.30
C PRO A 21 9.26 -9.45 -13.39
N LEU A 22 10.42 -8.87 -13.70
CA LEU A 22 11.22 -8.11 -12.72
C LEU A 22 11.51 -6.64 -13.08
N ASP A 23 11.12 -6.16 -14.27
CA ASP A 23 11.68 -4.89 -14.75
C ASP A 23 10.79 -3.66 -14.62
N ASN A 24 9.49 -3.80 -14.30
CA ASN A 24 8.65 -2.64 -13.97
C ASN A 24 7.29 -3.06 -13.39
N LEU A 25 7.01 -2.68 -12.13
CA LEU A 25 5.70 -2.85 -11.48
C LEU A 25 4.54 -2.14 -12.22
N LEU A 26 4.84 -1.28 -13.19
CA LEU A 26 3.87 -0.54 -14.00
C LEU A 26 3.49 -1.23 -15.33
N HIS A 27 4.16 -2.33 -15.72
CA HIS A 27 3.92 -3.02 -16.99
C HIS A 27 3.04 -4.27 -16.89
N TYR A 28 2.57 -4.61 -15.70
CA TYR A 28 1.60 -5.69 -15.54
C TYR A 28 0.24 -5.24 -16.09
N PRO A 29 -0.50 -6.06 -16.88
CA PRO A 29 -1.86 -5.71 -17.25
C PRO A 29 -2.60 -5.49 -15.95
N SER A 30 -3.01 -4.24 -15.72
CA SER A 30 -3.78 -3.85 -14.54
C SER A 30 -4.89 -4.86 -14.38
N ARG A 31 -4.78 -5.72 -13.36
CA ARG A 31 -5.91 -6.59 -12.98
C ARG A 31 -6.99 -5.58 -12.62
N GLN A 32 -7.98 -5.43 -13.51
CA GLN A 32 -9.00 -4.38 -13.43
C GLN A 32 -9.89 -4.49 -12.17
N SER A 33 -9.69 -5.53 -11.37
CA SER A 33 -10.34 -5.71 -10.09
C SER A 33 -9.57 -4.96 -8.99
N PRO A 34 -10.19 -3.95 -8.34
CA PRO A 34 -9.67 -3.39 -7.11
C PRO A 34 -9.46 -4.50 -6.07
N ILE A 35 -8.54 -4.30 -5.14
CA ILE A 35 -8.32 -5.27 -4.06
C ILE A 35 -9.62 -5.40 -3.27
N GLU A 36 -10.12 -6.64 -3.11
CA GLU A 36 -11.35 -6.88 -2.36
C GLU A 36 -11.23 -6.32 -0.93
N GLY A 37 -12.17 -5.45 -0.56
CA GLY A 37 -12.21 -4.78 0.74
C GLY A 37 -11.35 -3.51 0.86
N PHE A 38 -10.58 -3.13 -0.17
CA PHE A 38 -9.80 -1.88 -0.17
C PHE A 38 -10.63 -0.66 -0.62
N SER A 39 -11.69 -0.87 -1.40
CA SER A 39 -12.57 0.21 -1.87
C SER A 39 -13.32 0.95 -0.78
N SER A 40 -13.51 0.32 0.39
CA SER A 40 -14.10 0.94 1.56
C SER A 40 -13.08 1.70 2.43
N HIS A 41 -11.79 1.65 2.09
CA HIS A 41 -10.74 2.29 2.87
C HIS A 41 -10.53 3.73 2.41
N GLU A 42 -10.54 4.64 3.38
CA GLU A 42 -10.14 6.03 3.20
C GLU A 42 -8.80 6.25 3.89
N ILE A 43 -7.76 6.52 3.11
CA ILE A 43 -6.38 6.61 3.59
C ILE A 43 -5.89 8.05 3.50
N THR A 44 -5.33 8.56 4.59
CA THR A 44 -4.67 9.87 4.61
C THR A 44 -3.15 9.69 4.64
N ILE A 45 -2.44 10.57 3.93
CA ILE A 45 -0.98 10.64 3.93
C ILE A 45 -0.53 11.87 4.73
N THR A 46 0.44 11.69 5.63
CA THR A 46 1.06 12.78 6.41
C THR A 46 2.59 12.71 6.37
N ASN A 47 3.24 13.87 6.39
CA ASN A 47 4.69 14.02 6.39
C ASN A 47 5.42 13.49 5.13
N TYR A 48 4.71 13.28 4.02
CA TYR A 48 5.30 13.06 2.68
C TYR A 48 5.12 14.31 1.82
N GLN A 49 6.15 14.66 1.05
CA GLN A 49 6.19 15.86 0.20
C GLN A 49 6.65 15.51 -1.22
N GLY A 50 6.32 16.37 -2.19
CA GLY A 50 6.76 16.21 -3.58
C GLY A 50 6.32 14.89 -4.22
N GLU A 51 7.26 14.26 -4.93
CA GLU A 51 7.03 13.03 -5.71
C GLU A 51 6.60 11.84 -4.85
N ALA A 52 7.12 11.72 -3.63
CA ALA A 52 6.74 10.69 -2.67
C ALA A 52 5.22 10.65 -2.41
N ARG A 53 4.62 11.84 -2.27
CA ARG A 53 3.18 11.96 -2.03
C ARG A 53 2.38 11.55 -3.26
N GLU A 54 2.82 11.95 -4.44
CA GLU A 54 2.16 11.60 -5.71
C GLU A 54 2.26 10.10 -6.00
N TYR A 55 3.38 9.48 -5.68
CA TYR A 55 3.56 8.02 -5.77
C TYR A 55 2.56 7.28 -4.87
N LEU A 56 2.46 7.66 -3.59
CA LEU A 56 1.53 7.02 -2.66
C LEU A 56 0.06 7.23 -3.04
N LYS A 57 -0.30 8.41 -3.53
CA LYS A 57 -1.65 8.66 -4.06
C LYS A 57 -1.98 7.71 -5.21
N LYS A 58 -1.07 7.56 -6.17
CA LYS A 58 -1.23 6.63 -7.29
C LYS A 58 -1.40 5.19 -6.79
N LEU A 59 -0.59 4.74 -5.85
CA LEU A 59 -0.72 3.42 -5.24
C LEU A 59 -2.11 3.20 -4.61
N ILE A 60 -2.58 4.14 -3.78
CA ILE A 60 -3.90 4.08 -3.13
C ILE A 60 -5.00 3.97 -4.18
N SER A 61 -4.97 4.81 -5.22
CA SER A 61 -5.94 4.79 -6.31
C SER A 61 -5.90 3.50 -7.14
N LEU A 62 -4.70 2.96 -7.39
CA LEU A 62 -4.53 1.70 -8.12
C LEU A 62 -5.08 0.49 -7.34
N MET A 63 -4.94 0.49 -6.01
CA MET A 63 -5.51 -0.53 -5.14
C MET A 63 -7.04 -0.42 -5.01
N GLY A 64 -7.61 0.72 -5.41
CA GLY A 64 -9.04 1.01 -5.35
C GLY A 64 -9.50 1.75 -4.10
N ALA A 65 -8.58 2.16 -3.22
CA ALA A 65 -8.90 2.96 -2.04
C ALA A 65 -9.02 4.46 -2.36
N THR A 66 -9.66 5.21 -1.46
CA THR A 66 -9.82 6.66 -1.60
C THR A 66 -8.76 7.39 -0.80
N PHE A 67 -7.98 8.23 -1.47
CA PHE A 67 -7.04 9.13 -0.79
C PHE A 67 -7.79 10.37 -0.30
N THR A 68 -7.67 10.67 1.00
CA THR A 68 -8.18 11.94 1.55
C THR A 68 -7.03 12.83 2.04
N PRO A 69 -6.96 14.10 1.60
CA PRO A 69 -5.91 15.03 2.05
C PRO A 69 -6.12 15.48 3.50
N ASN A 70 -7.37 15.51 3.95
CA ASN A 70 -7.75 15.88 5.30
C ASN A 70 -8.26 14.64 6.05
N MET A 71 -7.80 14.49 7.28
CA MET A 71 -8.16 13.36 8.12
C MET A 71 -9.56 13.59 8.71
N SER A 72 -10.44 12.61 8.56
CA SER A 72 -11.82 12.60 9.04
C SER A 72 -12.11 11.28 9.76
N GLY A 73 -13.18 11.22 10.56
CA GLY A 73 -13.55 9.99 11.28
C GLY A 73 -13.94 8.80 10.40
N ARG A 74 -14.02 8.98 9.07
CA ARG A 74 -14.23 7.90 8.10
C ARG A 74 -12.92 7.24 7.64
N ASN A 75 -11.78 7.87 7.94
CA ASN A 75 -10.48 7.32 7.57
C ASN A 75 -10.22 6.00 8.30
N THR A 76 -9.71 5.01 7.57
CA THR A 76 -9.42 3.67 8.11
C THR A 76 -7.96 3.51 8.51
N ALA A 77 -7.05 4.24 7.87
CA ALA A 77 -5.63 4.21 8.18
C ALA A 77 -4.94 5.54 7.86
N VAL A 78 -3.85 5.81 8.58
CA VAL A 78 -3.00 6.99 8.35
C VAL A 78 -1.60 6.54 8.00
N VAL A 79 -1.12 6.96 6.83
CA VAL A 79 0.22 6.68 6.36
C VAL A 79 1.12 7.86 6.71
N ALA A 80 2.05 7.66 7.64
CA ALA A 80 2.95 8.69 8.12
C ALA A 80 4.41 8.35 7.82
N ALA A 81 5.22 9.36 7.50
CA ALA A 81 6.68 9.22 7.39
C ALA A 81 7.36 9.29 8.76
N HIS A 82 6.74 9.99 9.72
CA HIS A 82 7.22 10.13 11.09
C HIS A 82 6.04 10.04 12.07
N LYS A 83 6.29 9.50 13.26
CA LYS A 83 5.30 9.49 14.37
C LYS A 83 4.97 10.89 14.89
N THR A 84 5.75 11.89 14.54
CA THR A 84 5.57 13.27 14.98
C THR A 84 4.68 14.04 14.00
N GLY A 85 3.56 14.58 14.51
CA GLY A 85 2.68 15.43 13.72
C GLY A 85 1.26 15.55 14.29
N THR A 86 0.56 16.62 13.91
CA THR A 86 -0.82 16.89 14.35
C THR A 86 -1.81 15.84 13.87
N LYS A 87 -1.62 15.31 12.65
CA LYS A 87 -2.44 14.23 12.09
C LYS A 87 -2.18 12.89 12.79
N THR A 88 -0.94 12.62 13.18
CA THR A 88 -0.58 11.40 13.89
C THR A 88 -1.19 11.38 15.29
N ALA A 89 -1.09 12.49 16.02
CA ALA A 89 -1.74 12.62 17.34
C ALA A 89 -3.27 12.45 17.25
N LYS A 90 -3.90 13.03 16.23
CA LYS A 90 -5.35 12.82 15.97
C LYS A 90 -5.68 11.37 15.60
N ALA A 91 -4.80 10.70 14.87
CA ALA A 91 -4.97 9.28 14.56
C ALA A 91 -4.94 8.44 15.81
N GLU A 92 -4.03 8.71 16.74
CA GLU A 92 -4.00 8.05 18.05
C GLU A 92 -5.27 8.36 18.87
N GLU A 93 -5.73 9.62 18.89
CA GLU A 93 -6.98 10.01 19.54
C GLU A 93 -8.20 9.26 18.99
N TRP A 94 -8.24 9.06 17.66
CA TRP A 94 -9.31 8.32 17.00
C TRP A 94 -9.07 6.80 16.94
N SER A 95 -8.03 6.30 17.61
CA SER A 95 -7.63 4.88 17.60
C SER A 95 -7.44 4.31 16.18
N LEU A 96 -6.98 5.16 15.26
CA LEU A 96 -6.69 4.79 13.88
C LEU A 96 -5.24 4.30 13.76
N PRO A 97 -4.99 3.24 12.99
CA PRO A 97 -3.65 2.70 12.81
C PRO A 97 -2.78 3.69 12.03
N VAL A 98 -1.67 4.08 12.65
CA VAL A 98 -0.62 4.89 12.01
C VAL A 98 0.45 3.95 11.48
N VAL A 99 0.58 3.88 10.16
CA VAL A 99 1.49 2.97 9.46
C VAL A 99 2.47 3.71 8.56
N THR A 100 3.60 3.08 8.25
CA THR A 100 4.55 3.56 7.25
C THR A 100 4.10 3.24 5.83
N HIS A 101 4.73 3.85 4.81
CA HIS A 101 4.45 3.57 3.40
C HIS A 101 4.66 2.10 3.02
N ARG A 102 5.49 1.36 3.78
CA ARG A 102 5.74 -0.07 3.58
C ARG A 102 4.46 -0.91 3.59
N TRP A 103 3.46 -0.52 4.39
CA TRP A 103 2.16 -1.19 4.40
C TRP A 103 1.47 -1.09 3.04
N LEU A 104 1.44 0.11 2.43
CA LEU A 104 0.86 0.30 1.09
C LEU A 104 1.63 -0.48 0.03
N GLU A 105 2.96 -0.49 0.10
CA GLU A 105 3.80 -1.24 -0.83
C GLU A 105 3.58 -2.75 -0.70
N ASP A 106 3.56 -3.29 0.53
CA ASP A 106 3.30 -4.71 0.76
C ASP A 106 1.87 -5.10 0.32
N CYS A 107 0.86 -4.26 0.60
CA CYS A 107 -0.51 -4.46 0.11
C CYS A 107 -0.58 -4.49 -1.43
N PHE A 108 0.22 -3.65 -2.10
CA PHE A 108 0.30 -3.59 -3.55
C PHE A 108 1.02 -4.81 -4.13
N VAL A 109 2.15 -5.21 -3.56
CA VAL A 109 2.94 -6.37 -4.00
C VAL A 109 2.16 -7.68 -3.83
N GLU A 110 1.52 -7.87 -2.68
CA GLU A 110 0.71 -9.07 -2.40
C GLU A 110 -0.68 -9.00 -3.07
N TRP A 111 -1.07 -7.81 -3.56
CA TRP A 111 -2.39 -7.49 -4.10
C TRP A 111 -3.55 -7.90 -3.16
N ARG A 112 -3.39 -7.63 -1.86
CA ARG A 112 -4.31 -8.05 -0.79
C ARG A 112 -4.43 -6.98 0.30
N ASN A 113 -5.58 -6.95 0.98
CA ASN A 113 -5.76 -6.10 2.15
C ASN A 113 -4.99 -6.70 3.34
N LEU A 114 -3.77 -6.21 3.58
CA LEU A 114 -2.99 -6.61 4.75
C LEU A 114 -3.44 -5.81 5.97
N THR A 115 -3.41 -6.44 7.14
CA THR A 115 -3.77 -5.74 8.38
C THR A 115 -2.75 -4.65 8.71
N PRO A 116 -3.18 -3.38 8.87
CA PRO A 116 -2.27 -2.27 9.20
C PRO A 116 -1.72 -2.37 10.64
N ALA A 117 -2.36 -3.15 11.51
CA ALA A 117 -1.96 -3.34 12.91
C ALA A 117 -0.66 -4.15 13.12
N GLN A 118 0.07 -4.52 12.06
CA GLN A 118 1.31 -5.27 12.21
C GLN A 118 2.44 -4.35 12.73
N GLN A 119 3.16 -4.82 13.76
CA GLN A 119 4.24 -4.06 14.40
C GLN A 119 5.31 -3.61 13.41
N LYS A 120 5.59 -4.39 12.35
CA LYS A 120 6.53 -4.02 11.28
C LYS A 120 6.20 -2.73 10.51
N TYR A 121 4.94 -2.28 10.56
CA TYR A 121 4.50 -1.04 9.90
C TYR A 121 4.34 0.13 10.87
N ILE A 122 4.19 -0.17 12.16
CA ILE A 122 3.99 0.80 13.25
C ILE A 122 5.33 1.15 13.90
N ASP A 123 6.32 0.27 13.81
CA ASP A 123 7.67 0.50 14.33
C ASP A 123 8.47 1.39 13.37
N TYR A 124 8.90 2.55 13.87
CA TYR A 124 9.75 3.48 13.16
C TYR A 124 11.13 3.26 13.74
N ALA A 125 12.00 2.58 12.99
CA ALA A 125 13.37 2.39 13.42
C ALA A 125 14.07 3.75 13.51
N ASP A 126 14.72 4.00 14.63
CA ASP A 126 15.43 5.25 14.89
C ASP A 126 16.50 5.51 13.81
N GLY A 127 16.51 6.73 13.27
CA GLY A 127 17.48 7.19 12.27
C GLY A 127 17.12 6.90 10.80
N ILE A 128 15.99 6.25 10.51
CA ILE A 128 15.57 5.99 9.12
C ILE A 128 14.66 7.11 8.58
N ASN A 129 15.05 7.71 7.45
CA ASN A 129 14.21 8.66 6.72
C ASN A 129 13.23 7.94 5.78
N TYR A 130 12.05 7.59 6.31
CA TYR A 130 10.99 6.93 5.54
C TYR A 130 10.44 7.79 4.38
N SER A 131 10.63 9.10 4.41
CA SER A 131 10.26 10.00 3.30
C SER A 131 11.08 9.77 2.03
N VAL A 132 12.31 9.26 2.17
CA VAL A 132 13.26 9.02 1.06
C VAL A 132 13.20 7.57 0.57
N LEU A 133 12.78 6.63 1.42
CA LEU A 133 12.71 5.20 1.08
C LEU A 133 11.52 4.82 0.18
N VAL A 134 10.52 5.69 0.09
CA VAL A 134 9.32 5.44 -0.70
C VAL A 134 9.66 5.22 -2.17
N GLY A 135 9.22 4.09 -2.75
CA GLY A 135 9.50 3.76 -4.15
C GLY A 135 10.90 3.23 -4.45
N THR A 136 11.79 3.12 -3.45
CA THR A 136 13.13 2.52 -3.61
C THR A 136 13.14 0.99 -3.47
N ARG A 137 11.99 0.35 -3.20
CA ARG A 137 11.86 -1.12 -3.15
C ARG A 137 11.81 -1.73 -4.56
N GLY A 138 12.93 -1.59 -5.26
CA GLY A 138 13.46 -2.57 -6.20
C GLY A 138 14.92 -2.79 -5.78
N VAL A 139 15.34 -4.04 -5.66
CA VAL A 139 16.66 -4.50 -5.16
C VAL A 139 16.72 -4.73 -3.64
N GLY A 140 16.52 -6.01 -3.30
CA GLY A 140 16.70 -6.63 -2.00
C GLY A 140 16.24 -8.08 -2.09
#